data_AF-A0A1V0TQK1-F1
#
_entry.id   AF-A0A1V0TQK1-F1
#
_cell.length_a   1.000
_cell.length_b   1.000
_cell.length_c   1.000
_cell.angle_alpha   90.00
_cell.angle_beta   90.00
_cell.angle_gamma   90.00
#
_symmetry.space_group_name_H-M   'P 1'
#
loop_
_entity.id
_entity.type
_entity.pdbx_description
1 polymer ?
#
loop_
_entity_poly.entity_id
_entity_poly.type
_entity_poly.pdbx_seq_one_letter_code
_entity_poly.pdbx_strand_id
1 'polypeptide(L)'
;MTTEPERLPFFVYGTLRPGEANHARTLRGRTAAEAPARMAGALLYDGPGYPYATTGPPDAVVHGTLVWPRAADYDAVRAVLDRLEGYAPGDPANLYERVVTEALRPDGSRVRAWVYLAAPPLAARLRATGTVIEGGHWGTVTAPDQAPVNLDDPSRTGDPSRTAGPSGTGGPPRTEDPSRPAEQV
;
A
#
# COMPACT_ATOMS: atom_id res chain seq x y z
N MET A 1 -5.04 -25.55 33.41
CA MET A 1 -4.05 -25.77 32.34
C MET A 1 -3.65 -24.40 31.83
N THR A 2 -2.56 -23.84 32.33
CA THR A 2 -1.98 -22.58 31.82
C THR A 2 -1.29 -22.91 30.51
N THR A 3 -1.97 -22.67 29.40
CA THR A 3 -1.37 -22.74 28.07
C THR A 3 -0.23 -21.73 28.03
N GLU A 4 1.01 -22.20 27.87
CA GLU A 4 2.13 -21.37 27.45
C GLU A 4 1.66 -20.50 26.27
N PRO A 5 1.88 -19.18 26.28
CA PRO A 5 1.43 -18.32 25.21
C PRO A 5 2.12 -18.75 23.91
N GLU A 6 1.34 -19.27 22.97
CA GLU A 6 1.83 -19.85 21.73
C GLU A 6 2.69 -18.83 20.96
N ARG A 7 3.96 -19.18 20.74
CA ARG A 7 4.91 -18.36 19.98
C ARG A 7 4.68 -18.53 18.47
N LEU A 8 3.64 -17.88 17.96
CA LEU A 8 3.24 -17.91 16.55
C LEU A 8 3.84 -16.74 15.76
N PRO A 9 4.10 -16.90 14.45
CA PRO A 9 4.36 -15.75 13.58
C PRO A 9 3.19 -14.76 13.58
N PHE A 10 3.44 -13.55 13.11
CA PHE A 10 2.43 -12.51 12.96
C PHE A 10 2.03 -12.39 11.49
N PHE A 11 0.72 -12.43 11.21
CA PHE A 11 0.17 -12.08 9.90
C PHE A 11 -0.13 -10.58 9.87
N VAL A 12 0.60 -9.84 9.04
CA VAL A 12 0.47 -8.38 8.91
C VAL A 12 -0.03 -8.01 7.52
N TYR A 13 -1.00 -7.10 7.44
CA TYR A 13 -1.71 -6.77 6.20
C TYR A 13 -1.71 -5.28 5.86
N GLY A 14 -1.09 -4.43 6.68
CA GLY A 14 -1.07 -2.97 6.53
C GLY A 14 0.32 -2.36 6.72
N THR A 15 0.41 -1.29 7.50
CA THR A 15 1.65 -0.52 7.76
C THR A 15 2.78 -1.29 8.47
N LEU A 16 2.50 -2.52 8.91
CA LEU A 16 3.49 -3.45 9.45
C LEU A 16 4.12 -4.36 8.38
N ARG A 17 3.71 -4.25 7.11
CA ARG A 17 4.34 -4.98 5.99
C ARG A 17 5.76 -4.48 5.72
N PRO A 18 6.65 -5.33 5.17
CA PRO A 18 8.01 -4.92 4.85
C PRO A 18 8.03 -3.72 3.89
N GLY A 19 8.84 -2.71 4.22
CA GLY A 19 8.92 -1.45 3.47
C GLY A 19 8.05 -0.31 4.03
N GLU A 20 7.13 -0.61 4.95
CA GLU A 20 6.25 0.38 5.57
C GLU A 20 6.86 1.01 6.85
N ALA A 21 6.33 2.18 7.23
CA ALA A 21 6.87 2.97 8.34
C ALA A 21 6.86 2.25 9.69
N ASN A 22 5.80 1.48 10.00
CA ASN A 22 5.73 0.77 11.27
C ASN A 22 6.63 -0.46 11.27
N HIS A 23 6.76 -1.19 10.15
CA HIS A 23 7.74 -2.28 10.03
C HIS A 23 9.17 -1.80 10.34
N ALA A 24 9.57 -0.68 9.75
CA ALA A 24 10.89 -0.09 9.96
C ALA A 24 11.16 0.23 11.44
N ARG A 25 10.12 0.62 12.19
CA ARG A 25 10.21 1.01 13.61
C ARG A 25 10.13 -0.18 14.57
N THR A 26 9.35 -1.20 14.25
CA THR A 26 8.98 -2.26 15.20
C THR A 26 9.62 -3.61 14.90
N LEU A 27 9.84 -3.94 13.63
CA LEU A 27 10.24 -5.27 13.16
C LEU A 27 11.63 -5.32 12.52
N ARG A 28 12.11 -4.20 11.96
CA ARG A 28 13.41 -4.17 11.27
C ARG A 28 14.54 -4.67 12.16
N GLY A 29 15.26 -5.67 11.66
CA GLY A 29 16.38 -6.26 12.38
C GLY A 29 15.98 -7.08 13.60
N ARG A 30 14.71 -7.48 13.75
CA ARG A 30 14.19 -8.38 14.80
C ARG A 30 13.45 -9.60 14.23
N THR A 31 13.40 -9.73 12.91
CA THR A 31 12.75 -10.83 12.19
C THR A 31 13.77 -11.90 11.78
N ALA A 32 13.38 -13.17 11.93
CA ALA A 32 14.12 -14.34 11.46
C ALA A 32 13.76 -14.67 10.00
N ALA A 33 12.50 -14.51 9.64
CA ALA A 33 12.00 -14.75 8.30
C ALA A 33 10.73 -13.92 8.03
N GLU A 34 10.45 -13.67 6.76
CA GLU A 34 9.25 -13.01 6.28
C GLU A 34 8.79 -13.70 4.99
N ALA A 35 7.49 -13.92 4.81
CA ALA A 35 6.95 -14.56 3.60
C ALA A 35 5.56 -14.03 3.25
N PRO A 36 5.23 -13.90 1.95
CA PRO A 36 3.87 -13.56 1.54
C PRO A 36 2.88 -14.64 2.00
N ALA A 37 1.66 -14.21 2.36
CA ALA A 37 0.57 -15.10 2.72
C ALA A 37 -0.79 -14.42 2.49
N ARG A 38 -1.86 -15.22 2.54
CA ARG A 38 -3.24 -14.73 2.52
C ARG A 38 -4.07 -15.35 3.63
N MET A 39 -5.06 -14.61 4.13
CA MET A 39 -6.01 -15.05 5.16
C MET A 39 -7.41 -15.03 4.54
N ALA A 40 -8.12 -16.15 4.62
CA ALA A 40 -9.53 -16.22 4.22
C ALA A 40 -10.46 -15.85 5.39
N GLY A 41 -11.72 -15.53 5.10
CA GLY A 41 -12.69 -15.17 6.14
C GLY A 41 -12.52 -13.76 6.68
N ALA A 42 -11.92 -12.84 5.91
CA ALA A 42 -11.61 -11.50 6.37
C ALA A 42 -11.84 -10.44 5.29
N LEU A 43 -12.28 -9.27 5.71
CA LEU A 43 -12.45 -8.08 4.88
C LEU A 43 -11.47 -7.00 5.31
N LEU A 44 -11.05 -6.20 4.34
CA LEU A 44 -10.17 -5.06 4.55
C LEU A 44 -10.94 -3.78 4.26
N TYR A 45 -10.83 -2.80 5.15
CA TYR A 45 -11.47 -1.50 5.02
C TYR A 45 -10.42 -0.41 4.95
N ASP A 46 -10.69 0.61 4.13
CA ASP A 46 -9.89 1.82 4.08
C ASP A 46 -10.10 2.66 5.34
N GLY A 47 -9.02 3.26 5.82
CA GLY A 47 -8.96 4.05 7.04
C GLY A 47 -8.11 5.29 6.82
N PRO A 48 -7.99 6.19 7.82
CA PRO A 48 -7.24 7.43 7.66
C PRO A 48 -5.72 7.16 7.61
N GLY A 49 -5.23 6.75 6.44
CA GLY A 49 -3.81 6.46 6.17
C GLY A 49 -3.35 5.05 6.51
N TYR A 50 -4.24 4.15 6.93
CA TYR A 50 -3.93 2.73 7.23
C TYR A 50 -5.20 1.87 7.17
N PRO A 51 -5.09 0.55 6.87
CA PRO A 51 -6.25 -0.30 6.69
C PRO A 51 -6.71 -0.91 8.02
N TYR A 52 -7.98 -1.32 8.05
CA TYR A 52 -8.55 -2.11 9.13
C TYR A 52 -9.06 -3.45 8.61
N ALA A 53 -8.62 -4.57 9.21
CA ALA A 53 -9.22 -5.87 8.90
C ALA A 53 -10.35 -6.23 9.87
N THR A 54 -11.43 -6.82 9.37
CA THR A 54 -12.48 -7.44 10.18
C THR A 54 -12.67 -8.89 9.78
N THR A 55 -13.32 -9.69 10.64
CA THR A 55 -13.90 -10.96 10.19
C THR A 55 -14.91 -10.71 9.06
N GLY A 56 -14.97 -11.60 8.10
CA GLY A 56 -15.77 -11.46 6.89
C GLY A 56 -16.32 -12.80 6.39
N PRO A 57 -17.00 -12.79 5.23
CA PRO A 57 -17.47 -14.00 4.57
C PRO A 57 -16.33 -14.99 4.28
N PRO A 58 -16.60 -16.32 4.23
CA PRO A 58 -15.56 -17.34 4.03
C PRO A 58 -14.74 -17.19 2.74
N ASP A 59 -15.33 -16.60 1.71
CA ASP A 59 -14.73 -16.32 0.40
C ASP A 59 -13.93 -15.01 0.36
N ALA A 60 -14.07 -14.14 1.37
CA ALA A 60 -13.30 -12.91 1.47
C ALA A 60 -11.84 -13.21 1.84
N VAL A 61 -10.90 -12.56 1.15
CA VAL A 61 -9.46 -12.80 1.32
C VAL A 61 -8.73 -11.50 1.60
N VAL A 62 -7.84 -11.52 2.58
CA VAL A 62 -6.87 -10.45 2.86
C VAL A 62 -5.47 -10.94 2.55
N HIS A 63 -4.71 -10.13 1.81
CA HIS A 63 -3.33 -10.41 1.47
C HIS A 63 -2.37 -9.70 2.42
N GLY A 64 -1.31 -10.39 2.82
CA GLY A 64 -0.38 -9.88 3.80
C GLY A 64 0.96 -10.60 3.78
N THR A 65 1.66 -10.50 4.89
CA THR A 65 2.98 -11.08 5.11
C THR A 65 3.00 -11.78 6.45
N LEU A 66 3.48 -13.02 6.46
CA LEU A 66 3.87 -13.70 7.69
C LEU A 66 5.24 -13.19 8.10
N VAL A 67 5.34 -12.79 9.36
CA VAL A 67 6.56 -12.30 9.98
C VAL A 67 6.90 -13.23 11.14
N TRP A 68 8.08 -13.85 11.08
CA TRP A 68 8.62 -14.65 12.17
C TRP A 68 9.63 -13.78 12.94
N PRO A 69 9.33 -13.35 14.17
CA PRO A 69 10.33 -12.72 15.02
C PRO A 69 11.45 -13.71 15.36
N ARG A 70 12.65 -13.21 15.64
CA ARG A 70 13.70 -14.06 16.22
C ARG A 70 13.27 -14.54 17.59
N ALA A 71 13.67 -15.75 17.96
CA ALA A 71 13.30 -16.34 19.25
C ALA A 71 13.68 -15.45 20.44
N ALA A 72 14.84 -14.79 20.37
CA ALA A 72 15.33 -13.85 21.39
C ALA A 72 14.52 -12.53 21.45
N ASP A 73 13.94 -12.12 20.33
CA ASP A 73 13.22 -10.84 20.19
C ASP A 73 11.69 -11.00 20.32
N TYR A 74 11.18 -12.24 20.37
CA TYR A 74 9.76 -12.53 20.23
C TYR A 74 8.88 -11.77 21.22
N ASP A 75 9.18 -11.87 22.52
CA ASP A 75 8.37 -11.25 23.57
C ASP A 75 8.40 -9.72 23.48
N ALA A 76 9.56 -9.15 23.10
CA ALA A 76 9.71 -7.71 22.88
C ALA A 76 8.93 -7.24 21.64
N VAL A 77 9.00 -7.98 20.53
CA VAL A 77 8.22 -7.69 19.32
C VAL A 77 6.73 -7.75 19.64
N ARG A 78 6.26 -8.83 20.29
CA ARG A 78 4.86 -8.97 20.69
C ARG A 78 4.40 -7.78 21.53
N ALA A 79 5.17 -7.39 22.55
CA ALA A 79 4.80 -6.27 23.41
C ALA A 79 4.81 -4.92 22.67
N VAL A 80 5.70 -4.74 21.69
CA VAL A 80 5.72 -3.54 20.84
C VAL A 80 4.48 -3.49 19.93
N LEU A 81 4.12 -4.61 19.31
CA LEU A 81 2.93 -4.70 18.47
C LEU A 81 1.64 -4.49 19.29
N ASP A 82 1.54 -5.11 20.47
CA ASP A 82 0.40 -4.92 21.37
C ASP A 82 0.23 -3.44 21.75
N ARG A 83 1.33 -2.74 22.08
CA ARG A 83 1.27 -1.30 22.39
C ARG A 83 0.93 -0.45 21.18
N LEU A 84 1.44 -0.78 20.00
CA LEU A 84 1.17 -0.03 18.77
C LEU A 84 -0.33 -0.10 18.42
N GLU A 85 -0.91 -1.29 18.52
CA GLU A 85 -2.31 -1.55 18.19
C GLU A 85 -3.26 -1.21 19.36
N GLY A 86 -2.73 -0.71 20.49
CA GLY A 86 -3.52 -0.39 21.67
C GLY A 86 -4.25 -1.60 22.26
N TYR A 87 -3.70 -2.80 22.11
CA TYR A 87 -4.28 -4.05 22.60
C TYR A 87 -3.89 -4.31 24.06
N ALA A 88 -4.90 -4.51 24.91
CA ALA A 88 -4.77 -5.02 26.27
C ALA A 88 -5.65 -6.28 26.45
N PRO A 89 -5.10 -7.41 26.93
CA PRO A 89 -5.89 -8.63 27.11
C PRO A 89 -7.12 -8.43 28.00
N GLY A 90 -8.30 -8.68 27.46
CA GLY A 90 -9.58 -8.60 28.19
C GLY A 90 -10.16 -7.19 28.35
N ASP A 91 -9.55 -6.17 27.75
CA ASP A 91 -10.07 -4.81 27.79
C ASP A 91 -11.19 -4.60 26.74
N PRO A 92 -12.44 -4.29 27.15
CA PRO A 92 -13.53 -4.05 26.21
C PRO A 92 -13.35 -2.78 25.35
N ALA A 93 -12.41 -1.90 25.71
CA ALA A 93 -12.08 -0.69 24.96
C ALA A 93 -11.04 -0.91 23.85
N ASN A 94 -10.54 -2.15 23.69
CA ASN A 94 -9.62 -2.51 22.62
C ASN A 94 -10.16 -2.06 21.26
N LEU A 95 -9.34 -1.35 20.50
CA LEU A 95 -9.64 -1.04 19.10
C LEU A 95 -9.37 -2.25 18.20
N TYR A 96 -8.39 -3.08 18.58
CA TYR A 96 -8.04 -4.31 17.91
C TYR A 96 -7.99 -5.47 18.88
N GLU A 97 -8.42 -6.64 18.42
CA GLU A 97 -8.27 -7.91 19.11
C GLU A 97 -7.16 -8.74 18.45
N ARG A 98 -6.27 -9.30 19.27
CA ARG A 98 -5.25 -10.24 18.81
C ARG A 98 -5.82 -11.66 18.78
N VAL A 99 -6.04 -12.19 17.58
CA VAL A 99 -6.63 -13.52 17.37
C VAL A 99 -5.68 -14.44 16.60
N VAL A 100 -5.85 -15.75 16.77
CA VAL A 100 -5.15 -16.74 15.94
C VAL A 100 -5.92 -16.94 14.64
N THR A 101 -5.22 -16.91 13.51
CA THR A 101 -5.75 -17.20 12.18
C THR A 101 -4.92 -18.26 11.46
N GLU A 102 -5.51 -18.89 10.43
CA GLU A 102 -4.76 -19.71 9.47
C GLU A 102 -4.37 -18.86 8.26
N ALA A 103 -3.06 -18.65 8.09
CA ALA A 103 -2.50 -17.99 6.93
C ALA A 103 -2.04 -19.02 5.89
N LEU A 104 -2.45 -18.84 4.64
CA LEU A 104 -2.10 -19.69 3.51
C LEU A 104 -0.92 -19.08 2.74
N ARG A 105 0.17 -19.83 2.60
CA ARG A 105 1.35 -19.44 1.84
C ARG A 105 1.18 -19.77 0.33
N PRO A 106 1.97 -19.17 -0.56
CA PRO A 106 1.90 -19.44 -2.00
C PRO A 106 2.15 -20.90 -2.39
N ASP A 107 2.91 -21.63 -1.58
CA ASP A 107 3.18 -23.07 -1.75
C ASP A 107 2.00 -23.96 -1.32
N GLY A 108 0.89 -23.37 -0.86
CA GLY A 108 -0.29 -24.08 -0.39
C GLY A 108 -0.22 -24.51 1.08
N SER A 109 0.90 -24.29 1.78
CA SER A 109 1.03 -24.62 3.20
C SER A 109 0.25 -23.64 4.08
N ARG A 110 -0.32 -24.16 5.16
CA ARG A 110 -1.06 -23.38 6.17
C ARG A 110 -0.20 -23.17 7.40
N VAL A 111 -0.21 -21.95 7.92
CA VAL A 111 0.55 -21.55 9.11
C VAL A 111 -0.40 -20.82 10.06
N ARG A 112 -0.43 -21.25 11.33
CA ARG A 112 -1.15 -20.50 12.37
C ARG A 112 -0.37 -19.24 12.71
N ALA A 113 -1.05 -18.10 12.77
CA ALA A 113 -0.44 -16.80 13.01
C ALA A 113 -1.31 -15.92 13.89
N TRP A 114 -0.67 -15.04 14.65
CA TRP A 114 -1.35 -13.93 15.32
C TRP A 114 -1.72 -12.85 14.30
N VAL A 115 -2.94 -12.34 14.36
CA VAL A 115 -3.39 -11.19 13.57
C VAL A 115 -4.16 -10.23 14.48
N TYR A 116 -4.03 -8.93 14.23
CA TYR A 116 -4.82 -7.90 14.89
C TYR A 116 -6.04 -7.59 14.01
N LEU A 117 -7.25 -7.85 14.48
CA LEU A 117 -8.49 -7.51 13.78
C LEU A 117 -9.23 -6.43 14.54
N ALA A 118 -9.95 -5.55 13.84
CA ALA A 118 -10.77 -4.54 14.50
C ALA A 118 -11.77 -5.19 15.45
N ALA A 119 -11.82 -4.69 16.69
CA ALA A 119 -12.71 -5.18 17.73
C ALA A 119 -14.19 -4.98 17.35
N PRO A 120 -15.15 -5.70 17.97
CA PRO A 120 -16.55 -5.72 17.53
C PRO A 120 -17.20 -4.34 17.32
N PRO A 121 -17.01 -3.32 18.21
CA PRO A 121 -17.58 -2.00 17.99
C PRO A 121 -17.02 -1.30 16.75
N LEU A 122 -15.70 -1.36 16.55
CA LEU A 122 -15.04 -0.77 15.39
C LEU A 122 -15.42 -1.52 14.11
N ALA A 123 -15.42 -2.85 14.15
CA ALA A 123 -15.83 -3.69 13.03
C ALA A 123 -17.29 -3.45 12.61
N ALA A 124 -18.20 -3.23 13.57
CA ALA A 124 -19.59 -2.84 13.27
C ALA A 124 -19.66 -1.49 12.55
N ARG A 125 -18.90 -0.49 13.03
CA ARG A 125 -18.82 0.83 12.38
C ARG A 125 -18.25 0.73 10.96
N LEU A 126 -17.16 -0.03 10.77
CA LEU A 126 -16.55 -0.25 9.45
C LEU A 126 -17.52 -0.92 8.48
N ARG A 127 -18.29 -1.92 8.93
CA ARG A 127 -19.33 -2.54 8.10
C ARG A 127 -20.47 -1.58 7.72
N ALA A 128 -20.79 -0.64 8.60
CA ALA A 128 -21.88 0.31 8.37
C ALA A 128 -21.47 1.49 7.48
N THR A 129 -20.24 1.99 7.61
CA THR A 129 -19.83 3.27 7.00
C THR A 129 -18.47 3.23 6.28
N GLY A 130 -17.71 2.14 6.42
CA GLY A 130 -16.38 2.01 5.84
C GLY A 130 -16.41 1.66 4.36
N THR A 131 -15.34 2.02 3.66
CA THR A 131 -15.11 1.62 2.27
C THR A 131 -14.30 0.33 2.27
N VAL A 132 -14.84 -0.73 1.67
CA VAL A 132 -14.10 -1.99 1.51
C VAL A 132 -13.00 -1.80 0.48
N ILE A 133 -11.82 -2.35 0.76
CA ILE A 133 -10.71 -2.43 -0.19
C ILE A 133 -10.89 -3.70 -1.01
N GLU A 134 -11.41 -3.53 -2.23
CA GLU A 134 -11.64 -4.62 -3.16
C GLU A 134 -10.35 -5.41 -3.41
N GLY A 135 -10.47 -6.74 -3.41
CA GLY A 135 -9.33 -7.66 -3.55
C GLY A 135 -8.46 -7.82 -2.29
N GLY A 136 -8.71 -7.07 -1.21
CA GLY A 136 -8.05 -7.29 0.08
C GLY A 136 -6.54 -7.02 0.11
N HIS A 137 -6.06 -6.14 -0.75
CA HIS A 137 -4.65 -5.73 -0.82
C HIS A 137 -4.49 -4.28 -0.33
N TRP A 138 -3.77 -4.07 0.77
CA TRP A 138 -3.36 -2.72 1.19
C TRP A 138 -2.07 -2.30 0.46
N GLY A 139 -2.13 -1.25 -0.37
CA GLY A 139 -1.03 -0.85 -1.26
C GLY A 139 -0.87 -1.88 -2.39
N THR A 140 -1.22 -1.55 -3.63
CA THR A 140 -0.65 -0.46 -4.44
C THR A 140 -1.77 0.37 -5.08
N VAL A 141 -1.96 1.61 -4.63
CA VAL A 141 -2.46 2.65 -5.54
C VAL A 141 -1.19 3.32 -6.05
N THR A 142 -0.75 2.97 -7.26
CA THR A 142 -0.05 3.96 -8.08
C THR A 142 -0.98 5.17 -8.08
N ALA A 143 -0.48 6.35 -7.69
CA ALA A 143 -1.20 7.60 -7.90
C ALA A 143 -1.87 7.53 -9.28
N PRO A 144 -3.12 8.01 -9.47
CA PRO A 144 -3.65 8.12 -10.82
C PRO A 144 -2.58 8.81 -11.66
N ASP A 145 -2.20 8.15 -12.75
CA ASP A 145 -1.20 8.57 -13.72
C ASP A 145 -1.31 10.08 -13.96
N GLN A 146 -0.58 10.86 -13.16
CA GLN A 146 -0.18 12.20 -13.52
C GLN A 146 1.11 11.96 -14.27
N ALA A 147 0.95 11.59 -15.55
CA ALA A 147 1.97 11.85 -16.54
C ALA A 147 2.51 13.26 -16.28
N PRO A 148 3.83 13.49 -16.28
CA PRO A 148 4.33 14.85 -16.18
C PRO A 148 3.71 15.63 -17.34
N VAL A 149 2.79 16.53 -17.01
CA VAL A 149 2.35 17.58 -17.92
C VAL A 149 3.59 18.41 -18.20
N ASN A 150 4.25 18.07 -19.30
CA ASN A 150 5.28 18.91 -19.87
C ASN A 150 4.57 20.17 -20.33
N LEU A 151 4.58 21.20 -19.48
CA LEU A 151 3.93 22.49 -19.69
C LEU A 151 4.82 23.45 -20.51
N ASP A 152 5.76 22.90 -21.29
CA ASP A 152 6.65 23.63 -22.20
C ASP A 152 6.75 22.92 -23.56
N ASP A 153 5.61 22.71 -24.25
CA ASP A 153 5.61 22.51 -25.72
C ASP A 153 4.82 23.64 -26.39
N PRO A 154 5.49 24.66 -26.96
CA PRO A 154 4.84 25.76 -27.66
C PRO A 154 4.37 25.40 -29.09
N SER A 155 4.31 24.12 -29.46
CA SER A 155 4.15 23.70 -30.87
C SER A 155 2.79 23.10 -31.20
N ARG A 156 1.67 23.61 -30.66
CA ARG A 156 0.33 23.26 -31.19
C ARG A 156 -0.68 24.41 -31.11
N THR A 157 -0.61 25.30 -32.08
CA THR A 157 -1.73 26.17 -32.49
C THR A 157 -1.90 26.12 -34.01
N GLY A 158 -3.10 25.68 -34.44
CA GLY A 158 -3.62 25.71 -35.82
C GLY A 158 -3.06 24.60 -36.72
N ASP A 159 -3.83 23.87 -37.53
CA ASP A 159 -5.15 24.09 -38.13
C ASP A 159 -5.50 22.83 -38.96
N PRO A 160 -6.76 22.37 -39.06
CA PRO A 160 -7.16 21.47 -40.13
C PRO A 160 -8.26 22.09 -40.98
N SER A 161 -7.92 22.55 -42.19
CA SER A 161 -8.90 22.74 -43.27
C SER A 161 -8.32 22.55 -44.68
N ARG A 162 -8.74 21.42 -45.27
CA ARG A 162 -9.16 21.17 -46.66
C ARG A 162 -8.21 21.46 -47.84
N THR A 163 -8.05 20.38 -48.61
CA THR A 163 -7.76 20.21 -50.04
C THR A 163 -8.19 21.34 -50.98
N ALA A 164 -7.27 21.82 -51.85
CA ALA A 164 -7.32 21.73 -53.33
C ALA A 164 -6.44 22.78 -54.05
N GLY A 165 -5.64 22.33 -55.04
CA GLY A 165 -5.39 23.05 -56.30
C GLY A 165 -4.15 23.98 -56.42
N PRO A 166 -3.36 23.91 -57.52
CA PRO A 166 -2.05 24.59 -57.65
C PRO A 166 -2.05 25.79 -58.61
N SER A 167 -0.96 26.60 -58.55
CA SER A 167 -0.23 27.27 -59.66
C SER A 167 0.15 28.73 -59.35
N GLY A 168 1.37 29.14 -59.76
CA GLY A 168 1.80 30.55 -59.85
C GLY A 168 3.19 30.82 -59.26
N THR A 169 4.30 30.42 -59.91
CA THR A 169 5.22 31.30 -60.67
C THR A 169 5.48 32.70 -60.10
N GLY A 170 6.74 32.99 -59.75
CA GLY A 170 7.24 34.35 -59.52
C GLY A 170 8.64 34.36 -58.91
N GLY A 171 9.61 34.85 -59.66
CA GLY A 171 11.05 34.76 -59.38
C GLY A 171 11.61 35.77 -58.35
N PRO A 172 12.95 35.88 -58.29
CA PRO A 172 13.75 36.43 -57.18
C PRO A 172 14.06 37.95 -57.42
N PRO A 173 15.05 38.67 -56.82
CA PRO A 173 16.18 38.24 -55.96
C PRO A 173 16.72 39.26 -54.91
N ARG A 174 17.87 38.91 -54.28
CA ARG A 174 18.96 39.79 -53.74
C ARG A 174 18.56 40.68 -52.52
N THR A 175 19.44 41.10 -51.60
CA THR A 175 20.87 41.44 -51.66
C THR A 175 21.41 41.54 -50.22
N GLU A 176 22.72 41.25 -50.05
CA GLU A 176 23.71 41.81 -49.09
C GLU A 176 23.41 41.85 -47.56
N ASP A 177 24.19 41.16 -46.71
CA ASP A 177 25.57 41.43 -46.22
C ASP A 177 25.55 42.25 -44.89
N PRO A 178 26.64 42.39 -44.12
CA PRO A 178 26.80 41.75 -42.82
C PRO A 178 27.02 42.80 -41.70
N SER A 179 26.88 42.43 -40.42
CA SER A 179 27.60 43.15 -39.34
C SER A 179 27.61 42.33 -38.05
N ARG A 180 28.81 41.82 -37.76
CA ARG A 180 29.40 41.50 -36.44
C ARG A 180 29.50 42.77 -35.55
N PRO A 181 30.07 42.72 -34.32
CA PRO A 181 29.96 41.77 -33.20
C PRO A 181 29.91 42.48 -31.80
N ALA A 182 30.04 41.69 -30.72
CA ALA A 182 30.53 42.03 -29.35
C ALA A 182 29.58 42.90 -28.49
N GLU A 183 29.47 42.76 -27.16
CA GLU A 183 30.42 42.44 -26.07
C GLU A 183 29.55 42.01 -24.84
N GLN A 184 29.85 40.94 -24.09
CA GLN A 184 30.43 40.95 -22.72
C GLN A 184 30.17 42.26 -21.94
N VAL A 185 29.58 42.26 -20.75
CA VAL A 185 30.04 41.69 -19.46
C VAL A 185 28.85 41.33 -18.57
#